data_AF-A0A943JMD1-F1
#
_entry.id   AF-A0A943JMD1-F1
#
_cell.length_a   1.000
_cell.length_b   1.000
_cell.length_c   1.000
_cell.angle_alpha   90.00
_cell.angle_beta   90.00
_cell.angle_gamma   90.00
#
_symmetry.space_group_name_H-M   'P 1'
#
loop_
_entity.id
_entity.type
_entity.pdbx_description
1 polymer ?
#
loop_
_entity_poly.entity_id
_entity_poly.type
_entity_poly.pdbx_seq_one_letter_code
_entity_poly.pdbx_strand_id
1 'polypeptide(L)'
;MNKKIGLIIIVLCVLIVTGCGNSNNTKNNSNNKNEDNKISCSINNNNGKYDYYINESLVCPQFKEIAYSGDRFFITNSGELYEYSDKKYSTTNNNCKKANTDVLFDKIIENTLVSKDGNFYSFFEGNLKRITDDEIQKGRAWYGLDQMDIKVYKVNNNIFYLDQLNNEKLEIYGYVDGNSIYSISYDWNSDKTNEKLLITFKDGEEVEKVTNGFVVTNKGYYRYGITNQKECSEYEDIKCEYGLVQVDTKDNCLNEIFYVSNNLIVTQNMVK
;
A
#
# COMPACT_ATOMS: atom_id res chain seq x y z
N MET A 1 70.50 -20.22 -0.17
CA MET A 1 69.46 -20.52 -1.19
C MET A 1 69.05 -21.98 -1.06
N ASN A 2 67.81 -22.29 -1.44
CA ASN A 2 67.11 -23.59 -1.48
C ASN A 2 66.07 -23.82 -0.36
N LYS A 3 64.80 -23.80 -0.78
CA LYS A 3 63.62 -24.18 0.00
C LYS A 3 63.52 -25.71 0.06
N LYS A 4 63.08 -26.24 1.19
CA LYS A 4 62.05 -27.31 1.35
C LYS A 4 62.12 -27.86 2.78
N ILE A 5 61.08 -27.62 3.58
CA ILE A 5 60.73 -28.42 4.76
C ILE A 5 59.28 -28.83 4.55
N GLY A 6 58.98 -30.11 4.79
CA GLY A 6 57.66 -30.69 4.51
C GLY A 6 57.16 -31.57 5.65
N LEU A 7 55.91 -32.00 5.47
CA LEU A 7 55.20 -33.11 6.13
C LEU A 7 55.25 -33.22 7.67
N ILE A 8 54.14 -32.81 8.28
CA ILE A 8 53.12 -33.71 8.88
C ILE A 8 53.63 -35.03 9.49
N ILE A 9 53.39 -35.19 10.80
CA ILE A 9 53.07 -36.49 11.42
C ILE A 9 51.85 -36.31 12.34
N ILE A 10 50.92 -37.27 12.30
CA ILE A 10 49.69 -37.35 13.11
C ILE A 10 49.79 -38.56 14.05
N VAL A 11 49.55 -38.37 15.36
CA VAL A 11 49.11 -39.37 16.35
C VAL A 11 48.35 -38.56 17.42
N LEU A 12 47.03 -38.53 17.57
CA LEU A 12 45.98 -39.56 17.81
C LEU A 12 45.93 -40.09 19.27
N CYS A 13 44.69 -40.27 19.76
CA CYS A 13 44.23 -40.88 21.02
C CYS A 13 44.17 -40.02 22.31
N VAL A 14 43.19 -40.15 23.22
CA VAL A 14 41.74 -40.47 23.24
C VAL A 14 41.33 -40.65 24.71
N LEU A 15 40.31 -39.88 25.14
CA LEU A 15 39.42 -40.02 26.34
C LEU A 15 40.11 -40.09 27.75
N ILE A 16 39.43 -40.07 28.92
CA ILE A 16 37.98 -40.01 29.27
C ILE A 16 37.69 -39.14 30.53
N VAL A 17 36.38 -39.02 30.87
CA VAL A 17 35.72 -38.79 32.20
C VAL A 17 35.55 -37.40 32.89
N THR A 18 34.30 -36.89 32.77
CA THR A 18 33.35 -36.42 33.82
C THR A 18 33.60 -35.22 34.73
N GLY A 19 32.54 -34.41 34.89
CA GLY A 19 32.29 -33.56 36.07
C GLY A 19 31.04 -32.70 35.95
N CYS A 20 30.00 -32.94 36.76
CA CYS A 20 28.84 -32.06 36.94
C CYS A 20 29.31 -30.65 37.38
N GLY A 21 28.64 -29.53 37.12
CA GLY A 21 27.24 -29.32 36.74
C GLY A 21 26.62 -28.32 37.72
N ASN A 22 26.30 -27.11 37.27
CA ASN A 22 25.46 -26.19 38.05
C ASN A 22 24.70 -25.23 37.11
N SER A 23 23.40 -25.47 36.96
CA SER A 23 22.50 -24.60 36.21
C SER A 23 22.07 -23.44 37.10
N ASN A 24 22.68 -22.27 36.91
CA ASN A 24 22.17 -21.04 37.52
C ASN A 24 20.95 -20.55 36.73
N ASN A 25 19.78 -20.88 37.26
CA ASN A 25 18.48 -20.40 36.81
C ASN A 25 18.34 -18.89 37.05
N THR A 26 18.86 -18.08 36.13
CA THR A 26 18.47 -16.66 36.05
C THR A 26 17.04 -16.60 35.50
N LYS A 27 16.05 -16.59 36.40
CA LYS A 27 14.67 -16.24 36.06
C LYS A 27 14.61 -14.79 35.59
N ASN A 28 14.86 -14.58 34.30
CA ASN A 28 14.34 -13.40 33.63
C ASN A 28 12.81 -13.55 33.59
N ASN A 29 12.13 -12.90 34.53
CA ASN A 29 10.75 -12.48 34.33
C ASN A 29 10.74 -11.44 33.20
N SER A 30 10.88 -11.89 31.95
CA SER A 30 10.27 -11.19 30.84
C SER A 30 8.76 -11.29 31.06
N ASN A 31 8.20 -10.27 31.71
CA ASN A 31 6.79 -9.94 31.56
C ASN A 31 6.57 -9.56 30.10
N ASN A 32 6.54 -10.57 29.21
CA ASN A 32 5.86 -10.48 27.95
C ASN A 32 4.37 -10.38 28.30
N LYS A 33 3.96 -9.15 28.61
CA LYS A 33 2.69 -8.67 28.11
C LYS A 33 2.76 -8.81 26.60
N ASN A 34 2.31 -9.96 26.10
CA ASN A 34 1.54 -9.94 24.87
C ASN A 34 0.33 -9.08 25.22
N GLU A 35 0.44 -7.77 24.98
CA GLU A 35 -0.75 -6.99 24.68
C GLU A 35 -1.20 -7.55 23.34
N ASP A 36 -2.21 -8.42 23.41
CA ASP A 36 -2.87 -9.01 22.25
C ASP A 36 -3.41 -7.85 21.40
N ASN A 37 -2.62 -7.42 20.41
CA ASN A 37 -3.12 -6.65 19.28
C ASN A 37 -4.17 -7.53 18.63
N LYS A 38 -5.42 -7.26 18.99
CA LYS A 38 -6.57 -8.11 18.70
C LYS A 38 -6.95 -7.91 17.24
N ILE A 39 -6.26 -8.62 16.34
CA ILE A 39 -6.53 -8.61 14.91
C ILE A 39 -8.00 -9.02 14.71
N SER A 40 -8.82 -8.02 14.34
CA SER A 40 -10.27 -8.10 14.24
C SER A 40 -10.73 -8.47 12.83
N CYS A 41 -10.00 -7.97 11.83
CA CYS A 41 -10.19 -8.24 10.40
C CYS A 41 -8.82 -8.27 9.69
N SER A 42 -8.71 -9.07 8.63
CA SER A 42 -7.56 -9.08 7.71
C SER A 42 -8.03 -9.31 6.27
N ILE A 43 -7.75 -8.36 5.37
CA ILE A 43 -7.96 -8.58 3.93
C ILE A 43 -6.87 -9.53 3.44
N ASN A 44 -7.23 -10.78 3.21
CA ASN A 44 -6.27 -11.82 2.87
C ASN A 44 -5.73 -11.65 1.44
N ASN A 45 -4.43 -11.49 1.30
CA ASN A 45 -3.76 -11.57 0.01
C ASN A 45 -3.19 -12.99 -0.18
N ASN A 46 -3.92 -13.84 -0.91
CA ASN A 46 -3.52 -15.25 -1.15
C ASN A 46 -2.15 -15.41 -1.85
N ASN A 47 -1.56 -14.33 -2.39
CA ASN A 47 -0.21 -14.31 -2.95
C ASN A 47 0.89 -13.92 -1.91
N GLY A 48 0.56 -13.86 -0.61
CA GLY A 48 1.53 -13.97 0.49
C GLY A 48 2.51 -12.80 0.65
N LYS A 49 2.13 -11.58 0.26
CA LYS A 49 3.05 -10.42 0.25
C LYS A 49 2.63 -9.17 1.02
N TYR A 50 1.34 -9.01 1.28
CA TYR A 50 0.80 -7.87 2.02
C TYR A 50 -0.33 -8.35 2.91
N ASP A 51 0.04 -8.81 4.11
CA ASP A 51 -0.90 -8.87 5.23
C ASP A 51 -1.16 -7.43 5.67
N TYR A 52 -2.36 -6.90 5.40
CA TYR A 52 -2.74 -5.58 5.90
C TYR A 52 -3.11 -5.67 7.38
N TYR A 53 -2.09 -5.59 8.24
CA TYR A 53 -2.27 -5.53 9.69
C TYR A 53 -2.97 -4.22 10.07
N ILE A 54 -4.20 -4.33 10.53
CA ILE A 54 -4.98 -3.20 11.05
C ILE A 54 -4.37 -2.75 12.38
N ASN A 55 -3.73 -1.58 12.40
CA ASN A 55 -3.22 -1.00 13.65
C ASN A 55 -4.36 -0.37 14.46
N GLU A 56 -5.09 -1.18 15.24
CA GLU A 56 -6.20 -0.71 16.08
C GLU A 56 -5.80 0.34 17.13
N SER A 57 -4.50 0.49 17.43
CA SER A 57 -4.02 1.53 18.36
C SER A 57 -4.04 2.95 17.77
N LEU A 58 -4.21 3.07 16.44
CA LEU A 58 -4.16 4.33 15.71
C LEU A 58 -5.53 5.01 15.71
N VAL A 59 -5.72 6.00 16.58
CA VAL A 59 -7.01 6.70 16.76
C VAL A 59 -6.99 8.10 16.15
N CYS A 60 -7.79 8.29 15.11
CA CYS A 60 -8.03 9.57 14.43
C CYS A 60 -9.54 9.72 14.11
N PRO A 61 -10.29 10.52 14.88
CA PRO A 61 -11.72 10.75 14.64
C PRO A 61 -12.05 11.25 13.24
N GLN A 62 -11.12 11.97 12.61
CA GLN A 62 -11.28 12.53 11.26
C GLN A 62 -11.27 11.49 10.13
N PHE A 63 -10.87 10.24 10.38
CA PHE A 63 -11.04 9.19 9.38
C PHE A 63 -12.51 8.85 9.07
N LYS A 64 -13.50 9.29 9.88
CA LYS A 64 -14.93 9.16 9.51
C LYS A 64 -15.23 9.81 8.16
N GLU A 65 -14.50 10.87 7.84
CA GLU A 65 -14.69 11.67 6.64
C GLU A 65 -13.63 11.35 5.57
N ILE A 66 -12.90 10.23 5.64
CA ILE A 66 -11.79 9.96 4.72
C ILE A 66 -12.26 9.73 3.27
N ALA A 67 -11.81 10.60 2.37
CA ALA A 67 -12.01 10.44 0.94
C ALA A 67 -10.91 9.55 0.32
N TYR A 68 -9.64 9.95 0.54
CA TYR A 68 -8.44 9.31 -0.02
C TYR A 68 -7.25 9.34 0.96
N SER A 69 -6.28 8.43 0.81
CA SER A 69 -5.03 8.38 1.58
C SER A 69 -3.77 8.23 0.72
N GLY A 70 -2.71 8.97 1.05
CA GLY A 70 -1.32 8.72 0.64
C GLY A 70 -0.52 8.07 1.77
N ASP A 71 0.81 7.99 1.64
CA ASP A 71 1.71 7.53 2.71
C ASP A 71 1.71 8.51 3.89
N ARG A 72 1.11 8.11 5.02
CA ARG A 72 1.01 8.91 6.27
C ARG A 72 0.23 10.22 6.16
N PHE A 73 -0.56 10.40 5.10
CA PHE A 73 -1.52 11.50 4.99
C PHE A 73 -2.84 11.06 4.36
N PHE A 74 -3.89 11.84 4.60
CA PHE A 74 -5.20 11.63 3.99
C PHE A 74 -5.91 12.96 3.76
N ILE A 75 -6.88 12.95 2.84
CA ILE A 75 -7.81 14.05 2.62
C ILE A 75 -9.23 13.62 2.97
N THR A 76 -9.98 14.54 3.56
CA THR A 76 -11.39 14.33 3.91
C THR A 76 -12.32 14.58 2.72
N ASN A 77 -13.60 14.21 2.85
CA ASN A 77 -14.68 14.57 1.92
C ASN A 77 -14.82 16.09 1.71
N SER A 78 -14.50 16.90 2.75
CA SER A 78 -14.42 18.37 2.65
C SER A 78 -13.20 18.85 1.83
N GLY A 79 -12.20 18.00 1.64
CA GLY A 79 -10.93 18.29 0.98
C GLY A 79 -9.82 18.76 1.92
N GLU A 80 -9.99 18.61 3.23
CA GLU A 80 -8.99 19.04 4.21
C GLU A 80 -7.88 18.00 4.35
N LEU A 81 -6.62 18.44 4.31
CA LEU A 81 -5.43 17.58 4.43
C LEU A 81 -5.07 17.32 5.89
N TYR A 82 -4.80 16.06 6.21
CA TYR A 82 -4.36 15.58 7.52
C TYR A 82 -3.12 14.70 7.37
N GLU A 83 -2.20 14.78 8.33
CA GLU A 83 -1.15 13.77 8.51
C GLU A 83 -1.50 12.85 9.69
N TYR A 84 -1.02 11.61 9.62
CA TYR A 84 -1.20 10.61 10.68
C TYR A 84 0.09 9.87 11.02
N SER A 85 0.15 9.35 12.24
CA SER A 85 1.30 8.63 12.78
C SER A 85 0.87 7.61 13.84
N ASP A 86 1.63 6.53 14.01
CA ASP A 86 1.45 5.59 15.13
C ASP A 86 1.64 6.28 16.51
N LYS A 87 2.29 7.45 16.53
CA LYS A 87 2.43 8.29 17.72
C LYS A 87 1.36 9.39 17.76
N LYS A 88 0.86 9.68 18.95
CA LYS A 88 -0.03 10.82 19.19
C LYS A 88 0.69 12.15 19.00
N TYR A 89 0.05 13.09 18.31
CA TYR A 89 0.51 14.47 18.24
C TYR A 89 0.15 15.20 19.54
N SER A 90 1.09 15.94 20.11
CA SER A 90 0.88 16.70 21.36
C SER A 90 -0.18 17.80 21.23
N THR A 91 -0.44 18.29 20.01
CA THR A 91 -1.43 19.34 19.72
C THR A 91 -2.87 18.83 19.67
N THR A 92 -3.10 17.54 19.40
CA THR A 92 -4.44 16.94 19.27
C THR A 92 -4.71 15.82 20.27
N ASN A 93 -3.66 15.29 20.92
CA ASN A 93 -3.68 14.06 21.72
C ASN A 93 -4.18 12.81 20.96
N ASN A 94 -4.20 12.88 19.62
CA ASN A 94 -4.68 11.84 18.70
C ASN A 94 -3.59 11.48 17.69
N ASN A 95 -3.77 10.39 16.96
CA ASN A 95 -2.83 9.88 15.97
C ASN A 95 -2.82 10.67 14.64
N CYS A 96 -3.55 11.78 14.58
CA CYS A 96 -3.56 12.68 13.42
C CYS A 96 -3.65 14.15 13.83
N LYS A 97 -3.25 15.03 12.91
CA LYS A 97 -3.49 16.49 12.98
C LYS A 97 -3.77 17.02 11.58
N LYS A 98 -4.51 18.13 11.51
CA LYS A 98 -4.72 18.86 10.24
C LYS A 98 -3.38 19.49 9.80
N ALA A 99 -3.08 19.42 8.51
CA ALA A 99 -1.94 20.12 7.94
C ALA A 99 -2.15 21.64 7.99
N ASN A 100 -1.07 22.41 8.13
CA ASN A 100 -1.14 23.88 8.17
C ASN A 100 -1.23 24.45 6.74
N THR A 101 -2.41 24.34 6.14
CA THR A 101 -2.71 24.81 4.79
C THR A 101 -4.19 25.18 4.64
N ASP A 102 -4.46 26.23 3.86
CA ASP A 102 -5.80 26.60 3.41
C ASP A 102 -6.17 25.96 2.05
N VAL A 103 -5.24 25.24 1.41
CA VAL A 103 -5.49 24.51 0.16
C VAL A 103 -6.45 23.35 0.43
N LEU A 104 -7.54 23.29 -0.33
CA LEU A 104 -8.49 22.18 -0.32
C LEU A 104 -8.19 21.23 -1.49
N PHE A 105 -8.28 19.93 -1.20
CA PHE A 105 -7.96 18.85 -2.10
C PHE A 105 -9.19 18.13 -2.63
N ASP A 106 -9.08 17.64 -3.87
CA ASP A 106 -10.11 16.88 -4.56
C ASP A 106 -9.76 15.38 -4.56
N LYS A 107 -8.47 15.07 -4.82
CA LYS A 107 -8.01 13.68 -5.03
C LYS A 107 -6.59 13.45 -4.52
N ILE A 108 -6.28 12.19 -4.26
CA ILE A 108 -4.90 11.68 -4.19
C ILE A 108 -4.76 10.59 -5.27
N ILE A 109 -3.72 10.66 -6.07
CA ILE A 109 -3.32 9.65 -7.06
C ILE A 109 -1.97 9.15 -6.60
N GLU A 110 -1.87 7.87 -6.22
CA GLU A 110 -0.74 7.32 -5.46
C GLU A 110 -0.36 8.19 -4.23
N ASN A 111 0.62 9.08 -4.38
CA ASN A 111 1.05 10.09 -3.39
C ASN A 111 0.97 11.55 -3.90
N THR A 112 0.54 11.78 -5.14
CA THR A 112 0.28 13.10 -5.71
C THR A 112 -1.07 13.65 -5.21
N LEU A 113 -1.05 14.81 -4.55
CA LEU A 113 -2.24 15.55 -4.15
C LEU A 113 -2.73 16.43 -5.30
N VAL A 114 -4.01 16.34 -5.64
CA VAL A 114 -4.68 17.25 -6.57
C VAL A 114 -5.64 18.16 -5.81
N SER A 115 -5.44 19.46 -5.93
CA SER A 115 -6.26 20.50 -5.31
C SER A 115 -7.54 20.79 -6.09
N LYS A 116 -8.55 21.38 -5.43
CA LYS A 116 -9.85 21.73 -6.04
C LYS A 116 -9.76 22.79 -7.15
N ASP A 117 -8.64 23.52 -7.25
CA ASP A 117 -8.34 24.44 -8.35
C ASP A 117 -7.43 23.82 -9.44
N GLY A 118 -7.20 22.50 -9.39
CA GLY A 118 -6.46 21.74 -10.41
C GLY A 118 -4.94 21.79 -10.28
N ASN A 119 -4.39 22.34 -9.19
CA ASN A 119 -2.95 22.34 -8.93
C ASN A 119 -2.48 21.04 -8.26
N PHE A 120 -1.23 20.65 -8.55
CA PHE A 120 -0.62 19.43 -8.03
C PHE A 120 0.35 19.74 -6.88
N TYR A 121 0.41 18.86 -5.88
CA TYR A 121 1.25 19.02 -4.69
C TYR A 121 1.87 17.69 -4.25
N SER A 122 3.08 17.74 -3.69
CA SER A 122 3.58 16.71 -2.77
C SER A 122 3.32 17.12 -1.33
N PHE A 123 3.14 16.12 -0.46
CA PHE A 123 3.14 16.30 0.98
C PHE A 123 4.04 15.24 1.62
N PHE A 124 5.07 15.69 2.34
CA PHE A 124 6.05 14.80 2.98
C PHE A 124 6.53 15.40 4.31
N GLU A 125 6.50 14.61 5.38
CA GLU A 125 6.92 15.01 6.74
C GLU A 125 6.34 16.37 7.20
N GLY A 126 5.05 16.62 6.91
CA GLY A 126 4.36 17.86 7.26
C GLY A 126 4.59 19.03 6.29
N ASN A 127 5.44 18.88 5.28
CA ASN A 127 5.75 19.90 4.30
C ASN A 127 4.89 19.72 3.04
N LEU A 128 4.02 20.69 2.76
CA LEU A 128 3.26 20.78 1.52
C LEU A 128 4.07 21.59 0.49
N LYS A 129 4.33 21.01 -0.69
CA LYS A 129 5.00 21.70 -1.80
C LYS A 129 4.14 21.64 -3.06
N ARG A 130 3.85 22.79 -3.68
CA ARG A 130 3.23 22.84 -5.02
C ARG A 130 4.23 22.35 -6.07
N ILE A 131 3.77 21.48 -6.96
CA ILE A 131 4.51 21.01 -8.13
C ILE A 131 4.21 21.97 -9.28
N THR A 132 5.24 22.51 -9.91
CA THR A 132 5.11 23.46 -11.03
C THR A 132 5.03 22.76 -12.38
N ASP A 133 4.44 23.39 -13.40
CA ASP A 133 4.45 22.84 -14.76
C ASP A 133 5.87 22.68 -15.33
N ASP A 134 6.83 23.50 -14.89
CA ASP A 134 8.25 23.37 -15.24
C ASP A 134 8.87 22.09 -14.66
N GLU A 135 8.56 21.75 -13.40
CA GLU A 135 8.97 20.48 -12.78
C GLU A 135 8.30 19.27 -13.46
N ILE A 136 7.01 19.39 -13.83
CA ILE A 136 6.28 18.37 -14.58
C ILE A 136 6.90 18.15 -15.97
N GLN A 137 7.30 19.20 -16.68
CA GLN A 137 7.93 19.08 -18.00
C GLN A 137 9.37 18.54 -17.95
N LYS A 138 10.13 18.81 -16.87
CA LYS A 138 11.58 18.52 -16.80
C LYS A 138 11.98 17.11 -16.35
N GLY A 139 11.05 16.16 -16.26
CA GLY A 139 11.41 14.77 -15.93
C GLY A 139 11.79 14.52 -14.46
N ARG A 140 11.61 15.49 -13.54
CA ARG A 140 12.11 15.40 -12.16
C ARG A 140 11.19 16.09 -11.15
N ALA A 141 10.15 15.39 -10.71
CA ALA A 141 9.53 15.71 -9.43
C ALA A 141 10.41 15.23 -8.27
N TRP A 142 10.55 16.04 -7.23
CA TRP A 142 11.22 15.65 -5.99
C TRP A 142 10.40 14.58 -5.24
N TYR A 143 11.09 13.67 -4.52
CA TYR A 143 10.50 12.66 -3.62
C TYR A 143 9.60 11.58 -4.25
N GLY A 144 9.93 11.11 -5.45
CA GLY A 144 9.37 9.84 -5.96
C GLY A 144 7.91 9.91 -6.44
N LEU A 145 7.43 11.11 -6.76
CA LEU A 145 6.20 11.28 -7.55
C LEU A 145 6.48 10.90 -9.00
N ASP A 146 5.74 9.95 -9.57
CA ASP A 146 5.84 9.72 -11.01
C ASP A 146 5.10 10.83 -11.79
N GLN A 147 5.70 11.27 -12.89
CA GLN A 147 5.09 12.29 -13.76
C GLN A 147 3.91 11.72 -14.56
N MET A 148 3.84 10.40 -14.66
CA MET A 148 2.77 9.66 -15.31
C MET A 148 1.43 9.90 -14.59
N ASP A 149 1.39 9.95 -13.24
CA ASP A 149 0.21 10.38 -12.44
C ASP A 149 -0.44 11.63 -13.06
N ILE A 150 0.37 12.69 -13.18
CA ILE A 150 -0.07 14.03 -13.53
C ILE A 150 -0.44 14.10 -15.01
N LYS A 151 0.31 13.42 -15.88
CA LYS A 151 -0.01 13.39 -17.31
C LYS A 151 -1.27 12.59 -17.63
N VAL A 152 -1.40 11.40 -17.06
CA VAL A 152 -2.60 10.58 -17.24
C VAL A 152 -3.81 11.28 -16.61
N TYR A 153 -3.65 11.97 -15.48
CA TYR A 153 -4.72 12.82 -14.91
C TYR A 153 -5.11 13.99 -15.82
N LYS A 154 -4.14 14.66 -16.46
CA LYS A 154 -4.42 15.74 -17.44
C LYS A 154 -5.16 15.23 -18.68
N VAL A 155 -5.09 13.93 -19.00
CA VAL A 155 -5.92 13.27 -20.03
C VAL A 155 -7.30 12.89 -19.48
N ASN A 156 -7.35 12.26 -18.30
CA ASN A 156 -8.57 11.82 -17.65
C ASN A 156 -8.50 12.11 -16.14
N ASN A 157 -9.27 13.09 -15.67
CA ASN A 157 -9.26 13.49 -14.26
C ASN A 157 -9.95 12.48 -13.31
N ASN A 158 -10.62 11.46 -13.85
CA ASN A 158 -11.28 10.42 -13.06
C ASN A 158 -10.39 9.18 -12.80
N ILE A 159 -9.06 9.30 -12.90
CA ILE A 159 -8.16 8.16 -12.65
C ILE A 159 -7.93 7.83 -11.17
N PHE A 160 -7.58 6.58 -10.91
CA PHE A 160 -7.07 6.06 -9.64
C PHE A 160 -5.85 5.16 -9.90
N TYR A 161 -5.01 4.99 -8.88
CA TYR A 161 -3.81 4.14 -8.97
C TYR A 161 -4.13 2.68 -8.62
N LEU A 162 -3.52 1.73 -9.34
CA LEU A 162 -3.52 0.30 -9.05
C LEU A 162 -2.07 -0.20 -9.00
N ASP A 163 -1.69 -0.74 -7.84
CA ASP A 163 -0.43 -1.44 -7.65
C ASP A 163 -0.59 -2.93 -7.99
N GLN A 164 0.43 -3.53 -8.58
CA GLN A 164 0.47 -4.94 -8.90
C GLN A 164 0.78 -5.76 -7.64
N LEU A 165 0.04 -6.85 -7.40
CA LEU A 165 0.23 -7.73 -6.24
C LEU A 165 1.62 -8.42 -6.14
N ASN A 166 2.50 -8.28 -7.13
CA ASN A 166 3.75 -9.01 -7.29
C ASN A 166 4.97 -8.07 -7.36
N ASN A 167 6.19 -8.62 -7.26
CA ASN A 167 7.46 -7.87 -7.14
C ASN A 167 7.84 -6.95 -8.32
N GLU A 168 7.05 -6.93 -9.39
CA GLU A 168 7.25 -6.05 -10.53
C GLU A 168 6.37 -4.81 -10.32
N LYS A 169 7.00 -3.66 -10.05
CA LYS A 169 6.32 -2.35 -10.00
C LYS A 169 5.83 -1.96 -11.39
N LEU A 170 4.69 -2.52 -11.78
CA LEU A 170 3.90 -2.06 -12.91
C LEU A 170 2.84 -1.10 -12.36
N GLU A 171 3.17 0.18 -12.42
CA GLU A 171 2.28 1.28 -12.06
C GLU A 171 1.18 1.38 -13.11
N ILE A 172 -0.08 1.16 -12.70
CA ILE A 172 -1.23 1.15 -13.60
C ILE A 172 -2.25 2.15 -13.09
N TYR A 173 -2.70 3.01 -14.00
CA TYR A 173 -3.83 3.90 -13.74
C TYR A 173 -5.10 3.24 -14.26
N GLY A 174 -6.17 3.34 -13.48
CA GLY A 174 -7.50 2.91 -13.88
C GLY A 174 -8.49 4.06 -13.87
N TYR A 175 -9.59 3.93 -14.59
CA TYR A 175 -10.79 4.76 -14.40
C TYR A 175 -12.05 3.88 -14.45
N VAL A 176 -13.15 4.40 -13.92
CA VAL A 176 -14.46 3.74 -13.91
C VAL A 176 -15.35 4.39 -14.96
N ASP A 177 -16.01 3.56 -15.79
CA ASP A 177 -17.12 3.97 -16.64
C ASP A 177 -18.28 2.99 -16.46
N GLY A 178 -19.41 3.48 -15.94
CA GLY A 178 -20.51 2.66 -15.46
C GLY A 178 -20.04 1.61 -14.45
N ASN A 179 -20.19 0.34 -14.82
CA ASN A 179 -19.79 -0.82 -14.02
C ASN A 179 -18.53 -1.54 -14.58
N SER A 180 -17.76 -0.84 -15.41
CA SER A 180 -16.54 -1.32 -16.04
C SER A 180 -15.32 -0.57 -15.52
N ILE A 181 -14.22 -1.30 -15.36
CA ILE A 181 -12.91 -0.74 -15.02
C ILE A 181 -12.01 -0.83 -16.24
N TYR A 182 -11.41 0.29 -16.62
CA TYR A 182 -10.44 0.39 -17.70
C TYR A 182 -9.09 0.76 -17.11
N SER A 183 -8.00 0.14 -17.57
CA SER A 183 -6.66 0.68 -17.38
C SER A 183 -6.36 1.69 -18.48
N ILE A 184 -5.68 2.77 -18.10
CA ILE A 184 -5.26 3.86 -18.98
C ILE A 184 -3.75 4.09 -18.80
N SER A 185 -3.03 4.26 -19.91
CA SER A 185 -1.59 4.58 -19.90
C SER A 185 -1.28 5.62 -20.97
N TYR A 186 -0.16 6.33 -20.79
CA TYR A 186 0.26 7.40 -21.68
C TYR A 186 1.68 7.11 -22.21
N ASP A 187 1.82 7.02 -23.54
CA ASP A 187 3.11 6.87 -24.21
C ASP A 187 3.75 8.24 -24.46
N TRP A 188 4.82 8.50 -23.71
CA TRP A 188 5.59 9.74 -23.79
C TRP A 188 6.23 10.00 -25.16
N ASN A 189 6.53 8.96 -25.93
CA ASN A 189 7.21 9.12 -27.22
C ASN A 189 6.25 9.45 -28.36
N SER A 190 4.99 9.03 -28.26
CA SER A 190 3.97 9.27 -29.30
C SER A 190 2.87 10.25 -28.90
N ASP A 191 2.86 10.73 -27.66
CA ASP A 191 1.82 11.60 -27.07
C ASP A 191 0.41 10.97 -27.20
N LYS A 192 0.35 9.66 -26.98
CA LYS A 192 -0.89 8.87 -27.11
C LYS A 192 -1.29 8.21 -25.81
N THR A 193 -2.58 8.22 -25.59
CA THR A 193 -3.24 7.45 -24.53
C THR A 193 -3.62 6.07 -25.08
N ASN A 194 -3.38 5.03 -24.29
CA ASN A 194 -3.85 3.68 -24.56
C ASN A 194 -4.80 3.25 -23.44
N GLU A 195 -5.92 2.63 -23.82
CA GLU A 195 -6.95 2.18 -22.90
C GLU A 195 -7.22 0.69 -23.12
N LYS A 196 -7.46 -0.05 -22.03
CA LYS A 196 -7.78 -1.48 -22.04
C LYS A 196 -8.82 -1.76 -20.97
N LEU A 197 -9.92 -2.42 -21.35
CA LEU A 197 -10.90 -2.95 -20.40
C LEU A 197 -10.21 -4.01 -19.50
N LEU A 198 -10.29 -3.83 -18.19
CA LEU A 198 -9.82 -4.82 -17.20
C LEU A 198 -10.94 -5.78 -16.81
N ILE A 199 -12.14 -5.25 -16.52
CA ILE A 199 -13.32 -6.04 -16.15
C ILE A 199 -14.59 -5.23 -16.38
N THR A 200 -15.70 -5.93 -16.63
CA THR A 200 -17.06 -5.40 -16.44
C THR A 200 -17.74 -6.28 -15.40
N PHE A 201 -18.14 -5.70 -14.27
CA PHE A 201 -18.84 -6.45 -13.22
C PHE A 201 -20.28 -6.78 -13.67
N LYS A 202 -20.78 -7.95 -13.24
CA LYS A 202 -22.04 -8.55 -13.71
C LYS A 202 -22.81 -9.20 -12.56
N ASP A 203 -23.97 -9.77 -12.87
CA ASP A 203 -24.77 -10.60 -11.96
C ASP A 203 -25.14 -9.87 -10.65
N GLY A 204 -25.47 -8.58 -10.75
CA GLY A 204 -25.81 -7.71 -9.62
C GLY A 204 -24.63 -7.27 -8.76
N GLU A 205 -23.39 -7.47 -9.23
CA GLU A 205 -22.22 -6.82 -8.65
C GLU A 205 -22.06 -5.41 -9.18
N GLU A 206 -21.87 -4.43 -8.29
CA GLU A 206 -21.78 -3.00 -8.61
C GLU A 206 -20.56 -2.37 -7.93
N VAL A 207 -19.83 -1.51 -8.65
CA VAL A 207 -18.71 -0.73 -8.11
C VAL A 207 -19.23 0.34 -7.15
N GLU A 208 -18.84 0.27 -5.88
CA GLU A 208 -19.19 1.26 -4.85
C GLU A 208 -18.16 2.39 -4.76
N LYS A 209 -16.86 2.03 -4.79
CA LYS A 209 -15.76 2.97 -4.59
C LYS A 209 -14.48 2.45 -5.24
N VAL A 210 -13.65 3.37 -5.72
CA VAL A 210 -12.25 3.09 -6.09
C VAL A 210 -11.32 3.91 -5.22
N THR A 211 -10.21 3.31 -4.82
CA THR A 211 -9.15 3.93 -4.02
C THR A 211 -7.79 3.50 -4.57
N ASN A 212 -6.71 4.12 -4.09
CA ASN A 212 -5.36 3.71 -4.48
C ASN A 212 -5.13 2.24 -4.11
N GLY A 213 -4.99 1.38 -5.11
CA GLY A 213 -4.74 -0.05 -5.00
C GLY A 213 -5.96 -0.96 -5.01
N PHE A 214 -7.19 -0.43 -4.88
CA PHE A 214 -8.40 -1.24 -4.69
C PHE A 214 -9.59 -0.75 -5.52
N VAL A 215 -10.32 -1.70 -6.08
CA VAL A 215 -11.70 -1.53 -6.52
C VAL A 215 -12.60 -2.23 -5.51
N VAL A 216 -13.60 -1.52 -4.99
CA VAL A 216 -14.54 -2.01 -3.98
C VAL A 216 -15.92 -2.12 -4.62
N THR A 217 -16.50 -3.31 -4.57
CA THR A 217 -17.85 -3.59 -5.06
C THR A 217 -18.77 -3.95 -3.90
N ASN A 218 -20.08 -4.00 -4.14
CA ASN A 218 -21.06 -4.51 -3.17
C ASN A 218 -20.86 -6.00 -2.79
N LYS A 219 -19.97 -6.76 -3.46
CA LYS A 219 -19.67 -8.16 -3.15
C LYS A 219 -18.26 -8.41 -2.62
N GLY A 220 -17.28 -7.58 -2.97
CA GLY A 220 -15.89 -7.87 -2.63
C GLY A 220 -14.90 -6.72 -2.79
N TYR A 221 -13.64 -7.08 -2.54
CA TYR A 221 -12.47 -6.22 -2.68
C TYR A 221 -11.57 -6.80 -3.77
N TYR A 222 -11.18 -5.95 -4.72
CA TYR A 222 -10.43 -6.33 -5.92
C TYR A 222 -9.13 -5.54 -6.01
N ARG A 223 -8.06 -6.21 -6.44
CA ARG A 223 -6.73 -5.61 -6.69
C ARG A 223 -6.19 -6.05 -8.04
N TYR A 224 -5.18 -5.35 -8.56
CA TYR A 224 -4.56 -5.72 -9.82
C TYR A 224 -3.51 -6.82 -9.63
N GLY A 225 -3.65 -7.94 -10.34
CA GLY A 225 -2.81 -9.12 -10.15
C GLY A 225 -2.95 -10.13 -11.26
N ILE A 226 -2.43 -11.34 -11.03
CA ILE A 226 -2.43 -12.41 -12.03
C ILE A 226 -3.80 -13.11 -12.04
N THR A 227 -4.50 -13.08 -13.17
CA THR A 227 -5.82 -13.72 -13.34
C THR A 227 -5.74 -15.23 -13.55
N ASN A 228 -4.66 -15.73 -14.16
CA ASN A 228 -4.39 -17.16 -14.37
C ASN A 228 -3.32 -17.71 -13.40
N GLN A 229 -3.29 -17.22 -12.15
CA GLN A 229 -2.22 -17.45 -11.17
C GLN A 229 -1.84 -18.92 -11.00
N LYS A 230 -2.82 -19.83 -10.99
CA LYS A 230 -2.56 -21.27 -10.89
C LYS A 230 -1.72 -21.76 -12.07
N GLU A 231 -2.19 -21.51 -13.28
CA GLU A 231 -1.64 -22.04 -14.53
C GLU A 231 -0.23 -21.49 -14.79
N CYS A 232 -0.02 -20.17 -14.73
CA CYS A 232 1.31 -19.60 -14.99
C CYS A 232 2.33 -19.82 -13.85
N SER A 233 1.89 -20.37 -12.70
CA SER A 233 2.80 -20.85 -11.65
C SER A 233 3.16 -22.33 -11.77
N GLU A 234 2.36 -23.09 -12.53
CA GLU A 234 2.50 -24.54 -12.71
C GLU A 234 3.27 -24.89 -14.01
N TYR A 235 3.15 -24.04 -15.05
CA TYR A 235 3.70 -24.28 -16.38
C TYR A 235 4.60 -23.12 -16.87
N GLU A 236 5.85 -23.41 -17.22
CA GLU A 236 6.87 -22.43 -17.65
C GLU A 236 6.55 -21.76 -19.00
N ASP A 237 5.78 -22.42 -19.86
CA ASP A 237 5.35 -21.91 -21.16
C ASP A 237 4.03 -21.11 -21.12
N ILE A 238 3.32 -21.12 -19.98
CA ILE A 238 2.12 -20.31 -19.78
C ILE A 238 2.50 -18.94 -19.24
N LYS A 239 2.31 -17.91 -20.07
CA LYS A 239 2.50 -16.52 -19.66
C LYS A 239 1.44 -16.10 -18.63
N CYS A 240 1.87 -15.42 -17.57
CA CYS A 240 0.95 -14.80 -16.63
C CYS A 240 0.14 -13.67 -17.28
N GLU A 241 -1.18 -13.74 -17.12
CA GLU A 241 -2.15 -12.74 -17.55
C GLU A 241 -2.53 -11.83 -16.38
N TYR A 242 -2.78 -10.56 -16.65
CA TYR A 242 -2.98 -9.55 -15.63
C TYR A 242 -4.31 -8.78 -15.81
N GLY A 243 -4.99 -8.57 -14.68
CA GLY A 243 -6.29 -7.92 -14.57
C GLY A 243 -6.70 -7.72 -13.11
N LEU A 244 -7.98 -7.44 -12.86
CA LEU A 244 -8.49 -7.38 -11.49
C LEU A 244 -8.83 -8.78 -10.96
N VAL A 245 -8.32 -9.09 -9.77
CA VAL A 245 -8.59 -10.32 -9.02
C VAL A 245 -9.26 -9.97 -7.70
N GLN A 246 -10.28 -10.76 -7.32
CA GLN A 246 -10.89 -10.66 -6.01
C GLN A 246 -9.91 -11.14 -4.95
N VAL A 247 -9.56 -10.28 -4.00
CA VAL A 247 -8.73 -10.64 -2.85
C VAL A 247 -9.57 -11.03 -1.64
N ASP A 248 -10.77 -10.46 -1.49
CA ASP A 248 -11.65 -10.78 -0.37
C ASP A 248 -13.14 -10.54 -0.69
N THR A 249 -14.03 -11.11 0.13
CA THR A 249 -15.47 -10.86 0.10
C THR A 249 -15.85 -9.73 1.04
N LYS A 250 -17.00 -9.11 0.82
CA LYS A 250 -17.58 -8.15 1.77
C LYS A 250 -17.92 -8.81 3.11
N ASP A 251 -18.39 -10.06 3.10
CA ASP A 251 -18.86 -10.81 4.27
C ASP A 251 -17.81 -10.94 5.39
N ASN A 252 -16.53 -11.07 5.05
CA ASN A 252 -15.47 -11.28 6.05
C ASN A 252 -15.24 -10.08 6.99
N CYS A 253 -15.49 -8.84 6.54
CA CYS A 253 -15.24 -7.63 7.33
C CYS A 253 -16.36 -6.57 7.22
N LEU A 254 -17.57 -6.97 6.82
CA LEU A 254 -18.67 -6.12 6.32
C LEU A 254 -19.06 -4.96 7.25
N ASN A 255 -18.83 -5.10 8.56
CA ASN A 255 -19.20 -4.09 9.56
C ASN A 255 -18.02 -3.27 10.10
N GLU A 256 -16.77 -3.68 9.86
CA GLU A 256 -15.62 -3.07 10.54
C GLU A 256 -14.88 -2.03 9.71
N ILE A 257 -14.72 -2.23 8.40
CA ILE A 257 -13.92 -1.36 7.52
C ILE A 257 -14.76 -0.18 6.99
N PHE A 258 -14.30 1.05 7.28
CA PHE A 258 -14.81 2.29 6.67
C PHE A 258 -14.06 2.68 5.39
N TYR A 259 -12.78 2.33 5.29
CA TYR A 259 -11.92 2.72 4.17
C TYR A 259 -10.79 1.71 3.97
N VAL A 260 -10.41 1.49 2.71
CA VAL A 260 -9.30 0.61 2.31
C VAL A 260 -8.51 1.29 1.19
N SER A 261 -7.19 1.18 1.24
CA SER A 261 -6.24 1.53 0.17
C SER A 261 -4.93 0.76 0.38
N ASN A 262 -3.98 0.93 -0.54
CA ASN A 262 -2.60 0.48 -0.39
C ASN A 262 -1.91 1.02 0.88
N ASN A 263 -2.30 2.21 1.35
CA ASN A 263 -1.59 2.96 2.40
C ASN A 263 -2.28 2.87 3.77
N LEU A 264 -3.59 2.62 3.79
CA LEU A 264 -4.40 2.68 5.01
C LEU A 264 -5.68 1.85 4.89
N ILE A 265 -5.91 0.99 5.90
CA ILE A 265 -7.24 0.46 6.22
C ILE A 265 -7.72 1.18 7.47
N VAL A 266 -8.96 1.71 7.43
CA VAL A 266 -9.62 2.36 8.57
C VAL A 266 -10.75 1.48 9.06
N THR A 267 -10.78 1.18 10.36
CA THR A 267 -11.90 0.49 11.01
C THR A 267 -12.70 1.36 11.99
N GLN A 268 -13.85 0.85 12.44
CA GLN A 268 -14.66 1.46 13.50
C GLN A 268 -13.88 1.79 14.79
N ASN A 269 -12.81 1.04 15.10
CA ASN A 269 -12.00 1.29 16.30
C ASN A 269 -11.12 2.55 16.15
N MET A 270 -10.66 2.84 14.93
CA MET A 270 -9.74 3.94 14.63
C MET A 270 -10.42 5.32 14.59
N VAL A 271 -11.76 5.37 14.58
CA VAL A 271 -12.57 6.60 14.48
C VAL A 271 -13.24 7.01 15.81
N LYS A 272 -12.85 6.39 16.92
CA LYS A 272 -13.42 6.65 18.25
C LYS A 272 -13.01 8.01 18.84
#